data_AF-A0A847UEJ2-F1
#
_entry.id   AF-A0A847UEJ2-F1
#
_cell.length_a   1.000
_cell.length_b   1.000
_cell.length_c   1.000
_cell.angle_alpha   90.00
_cell.angle_beta   90.00
_cell.angle_gamma   90.00
#
_symmetry.space_group_name_H-M   'P 1'
#
loop_
_entity.id
_entity.type
_entity.pdbx_description
1 polymer ?
#
loop_
_entity_poly.entity_id
_entity_poly.type
_entity_poly.pdbx_seq_one_letter_code
_entity_poly.pdbx_strand_id
1 'polypeptide(L)'
;MFDQHLGDDRPSEYHVLWDGGRSGSNPRIDVRLLEGWARKWGYDVDRRRRVDSDRADEPREQCRIAFAFGEIVEETLSYGDREYTFTTDRTPATYFELDECGDARLATWASERTLTLRELRIDGRDLVFDAVLEPGPGRVHGQWLSTTVDQTQYWLTG
;
A
#
# COMPACT_ATOMS: atom_id res chain seq x y z
N MET A 1 -1.08 -16.07 -23.79
CA MET A 1 0.15 -16.87 -23.71
C MET A 1 0.69 -16.62 -22.32
N PHE A 2 0.39 -17.50 -21.38
CA PHE A 2 0.79 -17.31 -19.98
C PHE A 2 2.23 -17.81 -19.87
N ASP A 3 3.16 -16.89 -19.65
CA ASP A 3 4.55 -17.23 -19.39
C ASP A 3 4.63 -17.77 -17.96
N GLN A 4 4.78 -19.08 -17.84
CA GLN A 4 5.09 -19.75 -16.58
C GLN A 4 6.57 -19.54 -16.30
N HIS A 5 6.91 -18.44 -15.63
CA HIS A 5 8.21 -18.32 -14.97
C HIS A 5 8.21 -19.16 -13.68
N LEU A 6 8.23 -20.48 -13.86
CA LEU A 6 8.74 -21.41 -12.87
C LEU A 6 10.26 -21.45 -13.04
N GLY A 7 11.00 -20.83 -12.11
CA GLY A 7 12.40 -21.22 -11.86
C GLY A 7 13.51 -20.25 -12.23
N ASP A 8 13.33 -18.95 -12.04
CA ASP A 8 14.49 -18.09 -11.77
C ASP A 8 14.20 -17.36 -10.45
N ASP A 9 14.80 -17.83 -9.34
CA ASP A 9 14.74 -17.19 -8.00
C ASP A 9 15.43 -15.81 -7.98
N ARG A 10 15.54 -15.18 -9.15
CA ARG A 10 16.24 -13.93 -9.38
C ARG A 10 15.20 -12.84 -9.55
N PRO A 11 15.26 -11.76 -8.74
CA PRO A 11 14.35 -10.65 -8.89
C PRO A 11 14.48 -10.07 -10.31
N SER A 12 13.36 -9.90 -10.99
CA SER A 12 13.28 -9.06 -12.19
C SER A 12 13.43 -7.59 -11.81
N GLU A 13 13.68 -6.73 -12.80
CA GLU A 13 13.72 -5.27 -12.60
C GLU A 13 12.40 -4.66 -12.10
N TYR A 14 11.32 -5.44 -12.09
CA TYR A 14 10.00 -5.04 -11.61
C TYR A 14 9.69 -5.56 -10.19
N HIS A 15 10.60 -6.30 -9.56
CA HIS A 15 10.42 -6.76 -8.19
C HIS A 15 10.67 -5.62 -7.22
N VAL A 16 9.62 -5.25 -6.50
CA VAL A 16 9.66 -4.29 -5.40
C VAL A 16 10.04 -5.00 -4.11
N LEU A 17 9.52 -6.20 -3.88
CA LEU A 17 9.82 -7.01 -2.69
C LEU A 17 10.06 -8.46 -3.10
N TRP A 18 11.11 -9.08 -2.55
CA TRP A 18 11.38 -10.51 -2.70
C TRP A 18 12.21 -11.05 -1.53
N ASP A 19 12.09 -12.34 -1.25
CA ASP A 19 12.99 -13.03 -0.32
C ASP A 19 14.37 -13.22 -0.99
N GLY A 20 15.43 -12.88 -0.27
CA GLY A 20 16.81 -13.07 -0.71
C GLY A 20 17.27 -14.54 -0.73
N GLY A 21 16.36 -15.49 -0.47
CA GLY A 21 16.61 -16.93 -0.62
C GLY A 21 17.37 -17.57 0.53
N ARG A 22 17.46 -16.92 1.70
CA ARG A 22 18.00 -17.52 2.93
C ARG A 22 16.94 -17.51 4.02
N SER A 23 16.59 -18.69 4.52
CA SER A 23 15.71 -18.84 5.68
C SER A 23 16.17 -17.94 6.83
N GLY A 24 15.39 -16.92 7.16
CA GLY A 24 15.67 -15.97 8.24
C GLY A 24 16.36 -14.66 7.84
N SER A 25 16.60 -14.38 6.56
CA SER A 25 16.98 -13.02 6.12
C SER A 25 15.76 -12.13 5.93
N ASN A 26 15.87 -10.85 6.30
CA ASN A 26 14.85 -9.84 6.02
C ASN A 26 14.58 -9.75 4.51
N PRO A 27 13.33 -9.49 4.10
CA PRO A 27 13.00 -9.30 2.70
C PRO A 27 13.80 -8.13 2.12
N ARG A 28 14.17 -8.24 0.84
CA ARG A 28 14.74 -7.12 0.10
C ARG A 28 13.60 -6.28 -0.45
N ILE A 29 13.68 -4.96 -0.24
CA ILE A 29 12.64 -4.03 -0.68
C ILE A 29 13.29 -2.87 -1.45
N ASP A 30 12.85 -2.67 -2.69
CA ASP A 30 13.17 -1.51 -3.50
C ASP A 30 12.02 -0.49 -3.46
N VAL A 31 12.01 0.30 -2.38
CA VAL A 31 11.03 1.38 -2.20
C VAL A 31 11.12 2.42 -3.32
N ARG A 32 12.32 2.66 -3.89
CA ARG A 32 12.49 3.68 -4.94
C ARG A 32 11.79 3.26 -6.23
N LEU A 33 11.83 1.97 -6.55
CA LEU A 33 11.09 1.42 -7.68
C LEU A 33 9.58 1.61 -7.49
N LEU A 34 9.07 1.31 -6.30
CA LEU A 34 7.66 1.49 -5.93
C LEU A 34 7.20 2.96 -6.06
N GLU A 35 8.02 3.90 -5.60
CA GLU A 35 7.75 5.33 -5.75
C GLU A 35 7.79 5.81 -7.19
N GLY A 36 8.77 5.31 -7.97
CA GLY A 36 8.88 5.60 -9.40
C GLY A 36 7.62 5.16 -10.14
N TRP A 37 7.11 3.98 -9.81
CA TRP A 37 5.83 3.49 -10.31
C TRP A 37 4.66 4.38 -9.91
N ALA A 38 4.55 4.73 -8.63
CA ALA A 38 3.45 5.56 -8.13
C ALA A 38 3.42 6.92 -8.84
N ARG A 39 4.58 7.59 -8.92
CA ARG A 39 4.73 8.88 -9.61
C ARG A 39 4.41 8.78 -11.10
N LYS A 40 4.83 7.70 -11.77
CA LYS A 40 4.53 7.46 -13.20
C LYS A 40 3.02 7.46 -13.47
N TRP A 41 2.22 6.97 -12.52
CA TRP A 41 0.77 6.89 -12.65
C TRP A 41 0.00 8.01 -11.94
N GLY A 42 0.72 9.00 -11.39
CA GLY A 42 0.12 10.17 -10.74
C GLY A 42 -0.47 9.90 -9.35
N TYR A 43 -0.01 8.85 -8.65
CA TYR A 43 -0.41 8.57 -7.28
C TYR A 43 0.42 9.37 -6.28
N ASP A 44 -0.22 9.77 -5.18
CA ASP A 44 0.45 10.50 -4.10
C ASP A 44 1.29 9.53 -3.26
N VAL A 45 2.56 9.89 -3.05
CA VAL A 45 3.51 9.12 -2.27
C VAL A 45 3.83 9.87 -0.98
N ASP A 46 3.65 9.19 0.15
CA ASP A 46 3.97 9.71 1.46
C ASP A 46 4.94 8.76 2.18
N ARG A 47 6.09 9.30 2.60
CA ARG A 47 7.02 8.60 3.48
C ARG A 47 6.79 9.05 4.90
N ARG A 48 6.21 8.17 5.71
CA ARG A 48 6.02 8.44 7.14
C ARG A 48 6.90 7.51 7.94
N ARG A 49 7.47 8.06 9.00
CA ARG A 49 8.01 7.29 10.10
C ARG A 49 6.92 7.22 11.17
N ARG A 50 6.24 6.09 11.29
CA ARG A 50 5.13 5.91 12.24
C ARG A 50 5.61 5.09 13.43
N VAL A 51 5.28 5.55 14.63
CA VAL A 51 5.29 4.73 15.83
C VAL A 51 3.90 4.11 15.91
N ASP A 52 3.81 2.82 15.63
CA ASP A 52 2.54 2.10 15.73
C ASP A 52 2.35 1.66 17.17
N SER A 53 1.38 2.25 17.88
CA SER A 53 1.21 2.03 19.33
C SER A 53 0.82 0.59 19.68
N ASP A 54 0.31 -0.19 18.72
CA ASP A 54 -0.01 -1.62 18.87
C ASP A 54 1.14 -2.55 18.47
N ARG A 55 2.22 -2.01 17.89
CA ARG A 55 3.36 -2.75 17.33
C ARG A 55 4.67 -2.14 17.85
N ALA A 56 4.99 -2.47 19.10
CA ALA A 56 6.30 -2.37 19.78
C ALA A 56 7.24 -1.19 19.39
N ASP A 57 7.56 -0.33 20.38
CA ASP A 57 8.58 0.72 20.57
C ASP A 57 9.59 1.18 19.46
N GLU A 58 9.77 0.51 18.32
CA GLU A 58 10.70 0.90 17.26
C GLU A 58 9.99 1.52 16.03
N PRO A 59 10.29 2.78 15.69
CA PRO A 59 9.69 3.46 14.55
C PRO A 59 10.20 2.90 13.21
N ARG A 60 9.30 2.33 12.41
CA ARG A 60 9.60 1.82 11.06
C ARG A 60 9.41 2.88 9.99
N GLU A 61 10.22 2.79 8.92
CA GLU A 61 9.94 3.54 7.70
C GLU A 61 8.80 2.88 6.92
N GLN A 62 7.81 3.68 6.54
CA GLN A 62 6.64 3.26 5.77
C GLN A 62 6.56 4.08 4.48
N CYS A 63 6.38 3.39 3.36
CA CYS A 63 6.06 3.99 2.08
C CYS A 63 4.56 3.80 1.80
N ARG A 64 3.80 4.90 1.86
CA ARG A 64 2.38 4.91 1.55
C ARG A 64 2.13 5.49 0.16
N ILE A 65 1.29 4.81 -0.60
CA ILE A 65 0.78 5.26 -1.89
C ILE A 65 -0.71 5.47 -1.74
N ALA A 66 -1.15 6.72 -1.82
CA ALA A 66 -2.56 7.09 -1.77
C ALA A 66 -3.15 7.10 -3.19
N PHE A 67 -4.28 6.42 -3.35
CA PHE A 67 -5.02 6.35 -4.60
C PHE A 67 -6.26 7.27 -4.59
N ALA A 68 -6.81 7.55 -3.41
CA ALA A 68 -7.88 8.52 -3.20
C ALA A 68 -7.79 9.13 -1.80
N PHE A 69 -8.37 10.33 -1.67
CA PHE A 69 -8.45 11.06 -0.41
C PHE A 69 -9.91 11.25 0.00
N GLY A 70 -10.14 11.29 1.31
CA GLY A 70 -11.39 11.74 1.92
C GLY A 70 -11.72 13.18 1.58
N GLU A 71 -12.96 13.56 1.84
CA GLU A 71 -13.37 14.95 1.80
C GLU A 71 -12.60 15.77 2.85
N ILE A 72 -12.27 17.00 2.50
CA ILE A 72 -11.73 17.97 3.45
C ILE A 72 -12.91 18.44 4.28
N VAL A 73 -12.86 18.22 5.60
CA VAL A 73 -13.84 18.79 6.51
C VAL A 73 -13.30 20.15 6.96
N GLU A 74 -14.05 21.19 6.64
CA GLU A 74 -13.85 22.51 7.23
C GLU A 74 -14.90 22.69 8.33
N GLU A 75 -14.45 22.76 9.57
CA GLU A 75 -15.31 22.99 10.73
C GLU A 75 -14.99 24.37 11.31
N THR A 76 -15.99 25.25 11.38
CA THR A 76 -15.85 26.53 12.08
C THR A 76 -16.47 26.38 13.46
N LEU A 77 -15.65 26.59 14.49
CA LEU A 77 -16.05 26.50 15.89
C LEU A 77 -16.02 27.89 16.52
N SER A 78 -17.15 28.30 17.09
CA SER A 78 -17.27 29.57 17.80
C SER A 78 -17.02 29.35 19.29
N TYR A 79 -16.07 30.08 19.88
CA TYR A 79 -15.79 30.07 21.32
C TYR A 79 -15.71 31.50 21.86
N GLY A 80 -16.76 31.92 22.56
CA GLY A 80 -16.94 33.32 22.98
C GLY A 80 -17.17 34.23 21.77
N ASP A 81 -16.45 35.35 21.70
CA ASP A 81 -16.51 36.31 20.57
C ASP A 81 -15.51 35.97 19.44
N ARG A 82 -14.97 34.74 19.41
CA ARG A 82 -13.96 34.31 18.45
C ARG A 82 -14.43 33.11 17.64
N GLU A 83 -14.21 33.20 16.34
CA GLU A 83 -14.38 32.08 15.41
C GLU A 83 -13.01 31.45 15.10
N TYR A 84 -12.97 30.13 15.11
CA TYR A 84 -11.81 29.34 14.71
C TYR A 84 -12.24 28.43 13.55
N THR A 85 -11.61 28.57 12.40
CA THR A 85 -11.80 27.65 11.27
C THR A 85 -10.72 26.58 11.31
N PHE A 86 -11.14 25.33 11.40
CA PHE A 86 -10.27 24.15 11.33
C PHE A 86 -10.51 23.48 9.99
N THR A 87 -9.45 23.35 9.19
CA THR A 87 -9.47 22.56 7.96
C THR A 87 -8.70 21.27 8.24
N THR A 88 -9.33 20.12 8.06
CA THR A 88 -8.62 18.83 8.20
C THR A 88 -7.72 18.63 6.99
N ASP A 89 -6.48 18.16 7.22
CA ASP A 89 -5.63 17.68 6.13
C ASP A 89 -6.34 16.59 5.34
N ARG A 90 -6.10 16.56 4.02
CA ARG A 90 -6.61 15.48 3.16
C ARG A 90 -6.09 14.14 3.68
N THR A 91 -6.99 13.32 4.19
CA THR A 91 -6.67 11.98 4.69
C THR A 91 -6.82 10.97 3.57
N PRO A 92 -5.79 10.17 3.25
CA PRO A 92 -5.94 9.09 2.28
C PRO A 92 -7.08 8.15 2.70
N ALA A 93 -8.07 7.99 1.83
CA ALA A 93 -9.19 7.09 2.03
C ALA A 93 -8.91 5.71 1.44
N THR A 94 -8.13 5.67 0.36
CA THR A 94 -7.64 4.42 -0.22
C THR A 94 -6.15 4.51 -0.42
N TYR A 95 -5.44 3.50 0.07
CA TYR A 95 -3.97 3.50 0.02
C TYR A 95 -3.42 2.08 0.12
N PHE A 96 -2.21 1.93 -0.42
CA PHE A 96 -1.33 0.80 -0.18
C PHE A 96 -0.11 1.31 0.57
N GLU A 97 0.19 0.72 1.71
CA GLU A 97 1.34 1.05 2.53
C GLU A 97 2.22 -0.19 2.66
N LEU A 98 3.53 -0.01 2.58
CA LEU A 98 4.53 -1.07 2.75
C LEU A 98 5.60 -0.59 3.73
N ASP A 99 5.90 -1.40 4.73
CA ASP A 99 7.02 -1.16 5.64
C ASP A 99 8.30 -1.89 5.20
N GLU A 100 9.42 -1.53 5.83
CA GLU A 100 10.73 -2.13 5.55
C GLU A 100 10.86 -3.62 5.89
N CYS A 101 9.88 -4.21 6.59
CA CYS A 101 9.82 -5.62 6.93
C CYS A 101 8.92 -6.43 5.98
N GLY A 102 8.28 -5.79 5.00
CA GLY A 102 7.38 -6.45 4.08
C GLY A 102 5.96 -6.61 4.61
N ASP A 103 5.62 -5.98 5.72
CA ASP A 103 4.23 -5.85 6.13
C ASP A 103 3.58 -4.73 5.32
N ALA A 104 2.46 -5.08 4.70
CA ALA A 104 1.67 -4.18 3.89
C ALA A 104 0.30 -3.94 4.51
N ARG A 105 -0.23 -2.73 4.31
CA ARG A 105 -1.60 -2.37 4.65
C ARG A 105 -2.31 -1.90 3.39
N LEU A 106 -3.43 -2.52 3.10
CA LEU A 106 -4.32 -2.12 2.01
C LEU A 106 -5.60 -1.58 2.62
N ALA A 107 -5.83 -0.28 2.44
CA ALA A 107 -7.06 0.37 2.85
C ALA A 107 -7.87 0.80 1.64
N THR A 108 -9.18 0.61 1.76
CA THR A 108 -10.19 1.03 0.80
C THR A 108 -11.29 1.77 1.58
N TRP A 109 -12.25 2.36 0.86
CA TRP A 109 -13.41 3.00 1.49
C TRP A 109 -14.23 2.06 2.40
N ALA A 110 -14.23 0.76 2.12
CA ALA A 110 -15.09 -0.22 2.79
C ALA A 110 -14.34 -1.06 3.84
N SER A 111 -13.03 -1.23 3.67
CA SER A 111 -12.27 -2.19 4.44
C SER A 111 -10.79 -1.87 4.48
N GLU A 112 -10.14 -2.45 5.48
CA GLU A 112 -8.70 -2.38 5.66
C GLU A 112 -8.16 -3.76 6.01
N ARG A 113 -7.03 -4.13 5.41
CA ARG A 113 -6.34 -5.40 5.69
C ARG A 113 -4.85 -5.16 5.85
N THR A 114 -4.25 -5.90 6.78
CA THR A 114 -2.80 -6.01 6.94
C THR A 114 -2.35 -7.37 6.43
N LEU A 115 -1.29 -7.39 5.63
CA LEU A 115 -0.74 -8.56 4.97
C LEU A 115 0.76 -8.63 5.21
N THR A 116 1.30 -9.81 5.46
CA THR A 116 2.76 -10.02 5.39
C THR A 116 3.10 -10.54 4.00
N LEU A 117 3.77 -9.71 3.20
CA LEU A 117 4.10 -10.02 1.83
C LEU A 117 5.36 -10.88 1.75
N ARG A 118 5.32 -11.90 0.91
CA ARG A 118 6.50 -12.68 0.49
C ARG A 118 7.13 -12.10 -0.76
N GLU A 119 6.29 -11.49 -1.60
CA GLU A 119 6.71 -10.94 -2.87
C GLU A 119 5.81 -9.77 -3.28
N LEU A 120 6.38 -8.79 -3.96
CA LEU A 120 5.65 -7.68 -4.59
C LEU A 120 6.33 -7.33 -5.91
N ARG A 121 5.53 -7.27 -6.98
CA ARG A 121 5.99 -6.94 -8.33
C ARG A 121 5.09 -5.87 -8.96
N ILE A 122 5.68 -5.05 -9.81
CA ILE A 122 4.94 -4.13 -10.68
C ILE A 122 4.52 -4.87 -11.95
N ASP A 123 3.24 -4.79 -12.29
CA ASP A 123 2.68 -5.27 -13.55
C ASP A 123 1.85 -4.14 -14.20
N GLY A 124 2.52 -3.33 -15.03
CA GLY A 124 1.89 -2.16 -15.65
C GLY A 124 1.40 -1.13 -14.63
N ARG A 125 0.07 -1.01 -14.47
CA ARG A 125 -0.60 -0.12 -13.50
C ARG A 125 -1.01 -0.84 -12.22
N ASP A 126 -0.63 -2.10 -12.10
CA ASP A 126 -1.00 -2.94 -10.97
C ASP A 126 0.21 -3.29 -10.14
N LEU A 127 -0.04 -3.59 -8.86
CA LEU A 127 0.90 -4.32 -8.02
C LEU A 127 0.39 -5.74 -7.87
N VAL A 128 1.25 -6.72 -8.09
CA VAL A 128 0.96 -8.15 -7.89
C VAL A 128 1.77 -8.63 -6.71
N PHE A 129 1.15 -9.36 -5.80
CA PHE A 129 1.82 -9.78 -4.58
C PHE A 129 1.45 -11.20 -4.18
N ASP A 130 2.37 -11.86 -3.48
CA ASP A 130 2.10 -13.07 -2.73
C ASP A 130 2.22 -12.77 -1.23
N ALA A 131 1.32 -13.33 -0.43
CA ALA A 131 1.27 -13.10 1.01
C ALA A 131 1.26 -14.43 1.80
N VAL A 132 1.74 -14.40 3.04
CA VAL A 132 2.00 -15.61 3.85
C VAL A 132 0.76 -16.47 4.09
N LEU A 133 -0.41 -15.85 4.24
CA LEU A 133 -1.67 -16.49 4.62
C LEU A 133 -2.75 -16.41 3.54
N GLU A 134 -2.40 -15.95 2.34
CA GLU A 134 -3.34 -15.85 1.23
C GLU A 134 -3.17 -17.05 0.29
N PRO A 135 -4.28 -17.61 -0.24
CA PRO A 135 -4.26 -18.86 -1.01
C PRO A 135 -3.66 -18.72 -2.42
N GLY A 136 -3.38 -17.49 -2.87
CA GLY A 136 -2.81 -17.21 -4.19
C GLY A 136 -2.41 -15.74 -4.33
N PRO A 137 -1.94 -15.34 -5.52
CA PRO A 137 -1.47 -13.98 -5.76
C PRO A 137 -2.61 -12.98 -5.66
N GLY A 138 -2.39 -11.93 -4.88
CA GLY A 138 -3.25 -10.75 -4.84
C GLY A 138 -2.83 -9.70 -5.87
N ARG A 139 -3.74 -8.80 -6.20
CA ARG A 139 -3.49 -7.73 -7.16
C ARG A 139 -4.15 -6.41 -6.74
N VAL A 140 -3.35 -5.36 -6.61
CA VAL A 140 -3.81 -4.00 -6.35
C VAL A 140 -3.96 -3.27 -7.68
N HIS A 141 -5.20 -3.03 -8.10
CA HIS A 141 -5.49 -2.19 -9.27
C HIS A 141 -5.68 -0.73 -8.85
N GLY A 142 -4.69 0.12 -9.11
CA GLY A 142 -4.71 1.50 -8.63
C GLY A 142 -5.90 2.34 -9.14
N GLN A 143 -6.48 1.99 -10.30
CA GLN A 143 -7.70 2.63 -10.79
C GLN A 143 -8.94 2.25 -9.97
N TRP A 144 -9.06 1.00 -9.52
CA TRP A 144 -10.22 0.55 -8.75
C TRP A 144 -10.23 1.10 -7.34
N LEU A 145 -9.04 1.29 -6.77
CA LEU A 145 -8.89 1.93 -5.46
C LEU A 145 -9.26 3.42 -5.49
N SER A 146 -9.24 4.06 -6.66
CA SER A 146 -9.63 5.47 -6.78
C SER A 146 -11.15 5.70 -6.85
N THR A 147 -11.95 4.64 -6.97
CA THR A 147 -13.41 4.71 -7.17
C THR A 147 -14.18 4.13 -5.99
N THR A 148 -15.26 4.79 -5.56
CA THR A 148 -16.22 4.24 -4.59
C THR A 148 -17.05 3.15 -5.28
N VAL A 149 -16.63 1.89 -5.19
CA VAL A 149 -17.33 0.75 -5.82
C VAL A 149 -17.62 -0.33 -4.79
N ASP A 150 -18.84 -0.86 -4.83
CA ASP A 150 -19.33 -1.98 -4.04
C ASP A 150 -18.53 -3.26 -4.35
N GLN A 151 -17.98 -3.93 -3.33
CA GLN A 151 -16.74 -4.74 -3.44
C GLN A 151 -16.94 -6.26 -3.53
N THR A 152 -18.14 -6.77 -3.79
CA THR A 152 -18.40 -8.23 -3.75
C THR A 152 -17.76 -9.04 -4.89
N GLN A 153 -17.00 -8.43 -5.82
CA GLN A 153 -16.51 -9.10 -7.03
C GLN A 153 -15.00 -9.07 -7.31
N TYR A 154 -14.17 -8.43 -6.48
CA TYR A 154 -12.83 -8.05 -6.94
C TYR A 154 -11.63 -8.75 -6.30
N TRP A 155 -11.83 -9.90 -5.64
CA TRP A 155 -10.70 -10.58 -4.97
C TRP A 155 -10.75 -12.09 -5.16
N LEU A 156 -9.59 -12.66 -5.51
CA LEU A 156 -9.30 -14.06 -5.87
C LEU A 156 -9.92 -14.53 -7.20
N THR A 157 -9.23 -14.24 -8.32
CA THR A 157 -9.26 -15.16 -9.46
C THR A 157 -7.96 -15.95 -9.45
N GLY A 158 -8.02 -17.13 -8.81
CA GLY A 158 -7.25 -18.28 -9.29
C GLY A 158 -7.95 -18.89 -10.50
#